data_AF-A0A6H0XVK8-F1
#
_entry.id   AF-A0A6H0XVK8-F1
#
_cell.length_a   1.000
_cell.length_b   1.000
_cell.length_c   1.000
_cell.angle_alpha   90.00
_cell.angle_beta   90.00
_cell.angle_gamma   90.00
#
_symmetry.space_group_name_H-M   'P 1'
#
loop_
_entity.id
_entity.type
_entity.pdbx_description
1 polymer ?
#
loop_
_entity_poly.entity_id
_entity_poly.type
_entity_poly.pdbx_seq_one_letter_code
_entity_poly.pdbx_strand_id
1 'polypeptide(L)'
;MSKQDAQQPSIEIKAETTSQTRQYWRDPATRILREIWQPGDGDGEPSADYFDKPGPVAPLEKRWRLYLSTLDTIQPGVSEPPRYVVLDDKAAYQVYASDISKQKMTRHWSHDFGGKGGLRSHRIHRGNPAVADAAAEGLDKYGWMPQGKRKHKYYFTGEKDFEPMDSIPDQPVRQEHEPRGLTGNGGPKTTSKRKRQ
;
A
#
# COMPACT_ATOMS: atom_id res chain seq x y z
N MET A 1 36.99 -61.44 -22.29
CA MET A 1 36.37 -60.29 -22.99
C MET A 1 35.70 -59.41 -21.95
N SER A 2 36.44 -58.42 -21.44
CA SER A 2 36.00 -57.53 -20.36
C SER A 2 35.10 -56.43 -20.90
N LYS A 3 33.94 -56.22 -20.28
CA LYS A 3 33.10 -55.04 -20.51
C LYS A 3 33.62 -53.92 -19.60
N GLN A 4 33.99 -52.79 -20.20
CA GLN A 4 34.32 -51.56 -19.48
C GLN A 4 33.01 -50.85 -19.14
N ASP A 5 32.71 -50.74 -17.85
CA ASP A 5 31.63 -49.89 -17.35
C ASP A 5 32.08 -48.43 -17.43
N ALA A 6 31.34 -47.63 -18.19
CA ALA A 6 31.56 -46.20 -18.33
C ALA A 6 30.99 -45.47 -17.10
N GLN A 7 31.89 -44.92 -16.28
CA GLN A 7 31.56 -44.02 -15.18
C GLN A 7 31.01 -42.70 -15.75
N GLN A 8 29.72 -42.40 -15.55
CA GLN A 8 29.16 -41.08 -15.82
C GLN A 8 29.69 -40.05 -14.79
N PRO A 9 30.07 -38.83 -15.19
CA PRO A 9 30.46 -37.80 -14.24
C PRO A 9 29.23 -37.23 -13.53
N SER A 10 29.20 -37.40 -12.21
CA SER A 10 28.28 -36.71 -11.30
C SER A 10 28.52 -35.21 -11.39
N ILE A 11 27.55 -34.45 -11.91
CA ILE A 11 27.56 -32.99 -11.80
C ILE A 11 27.18 -32.64 -10.36
N GLU A 12 28.20 -32.43 -9.53
CA GLU A 12 28.04 -31.85 -8.20
C GLU A 12 27.67 -30.38 -8.37
N ILE A 13 26.36 -30.09 -8.35
CA ILE A 13 25.87 -28.71 -8.24
C ILE A 13 26.21 -28.25 -6.83
N LYS A 14 27.38 -27.61 -6.68
CA LYS A 14 27.71 -26.84 -5.49
C LYS A 14 26.66 -25.74 -5.36
N ALA A 15 25.74 -25.90 -4.42
CA ALA A 15 24.88 -24.83 -3.96
C ALA A 15 25.79 -23.77 -3.34
N GLU A 16 26.10 -22.72 -4.10
CA GLU A 16 26.71 -21.52 -3.56
C GLU A 16 25.72 -20.91 -2.57
N THR A 17 25.88 -21.22 -1.29
CA THR A 17 25.25 -20.48 -0.20
C THR A 17 25.86 -19.09 -0.18
N THR A 18 25.36 -18.21 -1.04
CA THR A 18 25.54 -16.77 -0.90
C THR A 18 24.80 -16.40 0.37
N SER A 19 25.54 -16.21 1.46
CA SER A 19 25.07 -15.51 2.66
C SER A 19 24.78 -14.06 2.27
N GLN A 20 23.68 -13.82 1.55
CA GLN A 20 23.20 -12.47 1.28
C GLN A 20 22.81 -11.85 2.61
N THR A 21 23.49 -10.77 2.98
CA THR A 21 23.10 -9.97 4.15
C THR A 21 21.65 -9.55 4.00
N ARG A 22 20.81 -9.96 4.96
CA ARG A 22 19.40 -9.58 4.98
C ARG A 22 19.27 -8.08 5.12
N GLN A 23 18.43 -7.48 4.28
CA GLN A 23 18.08 -6.07 4.35
C GLN A 23 16.76 -5.91 5.13
N TYR A 24 16.58 -4.74 5.74
CA TYR A 24 15.43 -4.48 6.59
C TYR A 24 14.80 -3.13 6.29
N TRP A 25 13.48 -3.08 6.42
CA TRP A 25 12.69 -1.86 6.39
C TRP A 25 12.02 -1.66 7.75
N ARG A 26 12.06 -0.42 8.25
CA ARG A 26 11.36 -0.03 9.46
C ARG A 26 10.15 0.80 9.09
N ASP A 27 8.98 0.32 9.47
CA ASP A 27 7.72 1.01 9.33
C ASP A 27 7.77 2.36 10.07
N PRO A 28 7.62 3.51 9.39
CA PRO A 28 7.64 4.82 10.06
C PRO A 28 6.50 5.00 11.07
N ALA A 29 5.30 4.44 10.82
CA ALA A 29 4.14 4.61 11.68
C ALA A 29 4.14 3.65 12.87
N THR A 30 4.41 2.36 12.64
CA THR A 30 4.36 1.34 13.70
C THR A 30 5.72 1.04 14.33
N ARG A 31 6.82 1.54 13.74
CA ARG A 31 8.22 1.25 14.11
C ARG A 31 8.60 -0.23 14.00
N ILE A 32 7.73 -1.06 13.45
CA ILE A 32 7.95 -2.49 13.22
C ILE A 32 9.06 -2.66 12.17
N LEU A 33 10.05 -3.47 12.51
CA LEU A 33 11.12 -3.87 11.60
C LEU A 33 10.67 -5.11 10.81
N ARG A 34 10.85 -5.08 9.49
CA ARG A 34 10.54 -6.17 8.56
C ARG A 34 11.78 -6.46 7.71
N GLU A 35 12.03 -7.73 7.44
CA GLU A 35 12.99 -8.13 6.41
C GLU A 35 12.46 -7.74 5.02
N ILE A 36 13.36 -7.40 4.11
CA ILE A 36 13.04 -7.28 2.68
C ILE A 36 13.02 -8.70 2.10
N TRP A 37 11.94 -9.02 1.39
CA TRP A 37 11.77 -10.30 0.71
C TRP A 37 12.82 -10.45 -0.39
N GLN A 38 13.42 -11.62 -0.49
CA GLN A 38 14.39 -11.99 -1.52
C GLN A 38 13.91 -13.19 -2.33
N PRO A 39 14.32 -13.33 -3.60
CA PRO A 39 14.08 -14.55 -4.37
C PRO A 39 14.54 -15.79 -3.60
N GLY A 40 13.63 -16.76 -3.44
CA GLY A 40 13.87 -17.98 -2.67
C GLY A 40 13.24 -18.00 -1.26
N ASP A 41 12.79 -16.86 -0.74
CA ASP A 41 12.10 -16.81 0.57
C ASP A 41 10.73 -17.49 0.58
N GLY A 42 10.09 -17.59 -0.58
CA GLY A 42 8.74 -18.14 -0.73
C GLY A 42 7.65 -17.25 -0.12
N ASP A 43 6.51 -17.86 0.16
CA ASP A 43 5.36 -17.22 0.82
C ASP A 43 5.62 -17.05 2.33
N GLY A 44 5.04 -16.02 2.93
CA GLY A 44 5.00 -15.88 4.39
C GLY A 44 4.02 -16.85 5.06
N GLU A 45 4.04 -16.89 6.39
CA GLU A 45 3.12 -17.71 7.17
C GLU A 45 1.82 -16.94 7.48
N PRO A 46 0.63 -17.37 6.98
CA PRO A 46 -0.61 -16.62 7.11
C PRO A 46 -0.99 -16.22 8.54
N SER A 47 -0.67 -17.08 9.52
CA SER A 47 -1.05 -16.90 10.92
C SER A 47 -0.05 -16.07 11.73
N ALA A 48 1.13 -15.79 11.19
CA ALA A 48 2.25 -15.27 11.98
C ALA A 48 2.07 -13.79 12.34
N ASP A 49 1.78 -12.95 11.35
CA ASP A 49 1.86 -11.50 11.44
C ASP A 49 0.66 -10.85 10.73
N TYR A 50 -0.54 -11.21 11.17
CA TYR A 50 -1.77 -10.64 10.64
C TYR A 50 -2.00 -9.23 11.22
N PHE A 51 -2.42 -8.28 10.38
CA PHE A 51 -2.46 -6.84 10.71
C PHE A 51 -3.36 -6.49 11.92
N ASP A 52 -4.45 -7.24 12.16
CA ASP A 52 -5.37 -7.05 13.30
C ASP A 52 -5.16 -8.12 14.39
N LYS A 53 -4.04 -8.85 14.38
CA LYS A 53 -3.83 -9.93 15.35
C LYS A 53 -3.69 -9.35 16.76
N PRO A 54 -4.55 -9.75 17.71
CA PRO A 54 -4.39 -9.34 19.09
C PRO A 54 -3.15 -10.03 19.70
N GLY A 55 -2.39 -9.29 20.49
CA GLY A 55 -1.23 -9.82 21.22
C GLY A 55 0.11 -9.17 20.83
N PRO A 56 1.24 -9.77 21.27
CA PRO A 56 2.56 -9.21 20.98
C PRO A 56 2.89 -9.32 19.50
N VAL A 57 3.62 -8.32 18.99
CA VAL A 57 4.17 -8.33 17.62
C VAL A 57 5.00 -9.60 17.43
N ALA A 58 4.81 -10.28 16.30
CA ALA A 58 5.55 -11.49 15.96
C ALA A 58 7.08 -11.27 16.05
N PRO A 59 7.87 -12.32 16.40
CA PRO A 59 9.32 -12.32 16.25
C PRO A 59 9.72 -11.96 14.81
N LEU A 60 10.88 -11.32 14.64
CA LEU A 60 11.33 -10.76 13.36
C LEU A 60 11.33 -11.81 12.24
N GLU A 61 11.75 -13.03 12.55
CA GLU A 61 11.90 -14.17 11.64
C GLU A 61 10.55 -14.73 11.16
N LYS A 62 9.47 -14.40 11.89
CA LYS A 62 8.10 -14.82 11.58
C LYS A 62 7.27 -13.69 10.97
N ARG A 63 7.80 -12.47 10.91
CA ARG A 63 7.07 -11.33 10.33
C ARG A 63 6.95 -11.48 8.83
N TRP A 64 5.86 -10.94 8.31
CA TRP A 64 5.72 -10.82 6.87
C TRP A 64 6.76 -9.84 6.35
N ARG A 65 7.50 -10.29 5.33
CA ARG A 65 8.56 -9.51 4.68
C ARG A 65 7.98 -8.42 3.80
N LEU A 66 8.74 -7.35 3.58
CA LEU A 66 8.41 -6.32 2.59
C LEU A 66 8.85 -6.80 1.20
N TYR A 67 7.89 -6.98 0.31
CA TYR A 67 8.13 -7.27 -1.10
C TYR A 67 8.33 -5.95 -1.86
N LEU A 68 9.52 -5.78 -2.45
CA LEU A 68 9.83 -4.68 -3.36
C LEU A 68 9.63 -5.15 -4.79
N SER A 69 8.69 -4.55 -5.52
CA SER A 69 8.40 -4.95 -6.89
C SER A 69 9.55 -4.62 -7.82
N THR A 70 10.03 -5.61 -8.55
CA THR A 70 10.96 -5.43 -9.67
C THR A 70 10.27 -5.52 -11.03
N LEU A 71 9.01 -5.94 -11.06
CA LEU A 71 8.25 -6.18 -12.27
C LEU A 71 7.47 -4.93 -12.69
N ASP A 72 7.19 -4.80 -13.98
CA ASP A 72 6.35 -3.71 -14.51
C ASP A 72 4.87 -4.08 -14.59
N THR A 73 4.55 -5.36 -14.71
CA THR A 73 3.16 -5.84 -14.76
C THR A 73 3.01 -7.18 -14.05
N ILE A 74 1.89 -7.34 -13.34
CA ILE A 74 1.49 -8.60 -12.70
C ILE A 74 0.51 -9.32 -13.60
N GLN A 75 0.80 -10.58 -13.89
CA GLN A 75 -0.12 -11.52 -14.51
C GLN A 75 -0.60 -12.52 -13.46
N PRO A 76 -1.93 -12.64 -13.23
CA PRO A 76 -2.46 -13.57 -12.25
C PRO A 76 -1.99 -15.00 -12.48
N GLY A 77 -1.51 -15.66 -11.43
CA GLY A 77 -0.98 -17.02 -11.46
C GLY A 77 0.42 -17.18 -12.07
N VAL A 78 1.01 -16.13 -12.63
CA VAL A 78 2.33 -16.21 -13.31
C VAL A 78 3.37 -15.36 -12.58
N SER A 79 3.06 -14.08 -12.35
CA SER A 79 4.00 -13.10 -11.81
C SER A 79 3.42 -12.32 -10.63
N GLU A 80 2.59 -12.98 -9.84
CA GLU A 80 2.04 -12.41 -8.62
C GLU A 80 3.12 -12.25 -7.55
N PRO A 81 3.02 -11.21 -6.69
CA PRO A 81 3.82 -11.14 -5.50
C PRO A 81 3.62 -12.40 -4.64
N PRO A 82 4.64 -12.78 -3.85
CA PRO A 82 4.50 -13.86 -2.88
C PRO A 82 3.30 -13.59 -1.95
N ARG A 83 2.65 -14.64 -1.48
CA ARG A 83 1.53 -14.54 -0.55
C ARG A 83 2.06 -14.25 0.85
N TYR A 84 1.25 -13.56 1.64
CA TYR A 84 1.54 -13.28 3.04
C TYR A 84 2.83 -12.45 3.19
N VAL A 85 2.95 -11.43 2.35
CA VAL A 85 3.98 -10.39 2.41
C VAL A 85 3.31 -9.02 2.50
N VAL A 86 4.10 -8.01 2.87
CA VAL A 86 3.71 -6.60 2.80
C VAL A 86 4.18 -6.07 1.46
N LEU A 87 3.31 -5.42 0.67
CA LEU A 87 3.67 -4.95 -0.66
C LEU A 87 4.27 -3.54 -0.64
N ASP A 88 5.22 -3.22 -1.52
CA ASP A 88 5.52 -1.82 -1.82
C ASP A 88 4.40 -1.13 -2.61
N ASP A 89 4.54 0.18 -2.84
CA ASP A 89 3.55 0.98 -3.56
C ASP A 89 3.35 0.50 -5.00
N LYS A 90 4.44 0.20 -5.72
CA LYS A 90 4.41 -0.38 -7.07
C LYS A 90 3.62 -1.70 -7.09
N ALA A 91 3.97 -2.69 -6.26
CA ALA A 91 3.27 -3.96 -6.22
C ALA A 91 1.82 -3.82 -5.80
N ALA A 92 1.51 -2.98 -4.80
CA ALA A 92 0.14 -2.77 -4.35
C ALA A 92 -0.73 -2.19 -5.46
N TYR A 93 -0.23 -1.20 -6.20
CA TYR A 93 -0.95 -0.66 -7.35
C TYR A 93 -1.14 -1.71 -8.46
N GLN A 94 -0.09 -2.47 -8.79
CA GLN A 94 -0.17 -3.51 -9.82
C GLN A 94 -1.18 -4.60 -9.45
N VAL A 95 -1.19 -5.07 -8.20
CA VAL A 95 -2.19 -6.03 -7.72
C VAL A 95 -3.60 -5.45 -7.83
N TYR A 96 -3.78 -4.19 -7.43
CA TYR A 96 -5.06 -3.51 -7.52
C TYR A 96 -5.58 -3.37 -8.97
N ALA A 97 -4.69 -3.00 -9.89
CA ALA A 97 -4.99 -2.75 -11.30
C ALA A 97 -5.08 -4.04 -12.14
N SER A 98 -4.64 -5.17 -11.61
CA SER A 98 -4.72 -6.48 -12.27
C SER A 98 -6.10 -7.14 -12.14
N ASP A 99 -6.29 -8.26 -12.86
CA ASP A 99 -7.49 -9.11 -12.78
C ASP A 99 -7.55 -10.01 -11.54
N ILE A 100 -6.69 -9.79 -10.55
CA ILE A 100 -6.73 -10.57 -9.30
C ILE A 100 -8.04 -10.29 -8.55
N SER A 101 -8.74 -11.36 -8.18
CA SER A 101 -10.01 -11.25 -7.46
C SER A 101 -9.83 -10.55 -6.11
N LYS A 102 -10.83 -9.74 -5.72
CA LYS A 102 -10.77 -8.99 -4.45
C LYS A 102 -10.65 -9.93 -3.24
N GLN A 103 -11.27 -11.10 -3.30
CA GLN A 103 -11.12 -12.14 -2.28
C GLN A 103 -9.65 -12.59 -2.16
N LYS A 104 -8.99 -12.86 -3.29
CA LYS A 104 -7.58 -13.25 -3.32
C LYS A 104 -6.67 -12.12 -2.78
N MET A 105 -6.92 -10.87 -3.19
CA MET A 105 -6.18 -9.70 -2.69
C MET A 105 -6.23 -9.61 -1.15
N THR A 106 -7.43 -9.67 -0.59
CA THR A 106 -7.64 -9.54 0.87
C THR A 106 -7.10 -10.71 1.67
N ARG A 107 -7.06 -11.91 1.08
CA ARG A 107 -6.52 -13.11 1.73
C ARG A 107 -5.00 -13.11 1.73
N HIS A 108 -4.35 -12.74 0.63
CA HIS A 108 -2.92 -12.92 0.46
C HIS A 108 -2.09 -11.69 0.81
N TRP A 109 -2.64 -10.48 0.70
CA TRP A 109 -1.94 -9.23 1.05
C TRP A 109 -2.81 -8.43 2.02
N SER A 110 -3.14 -9.06 3.15
CA SER A 110 -4.08 -8.49 4.13
C SER A 110 -3.53 -7.26 4.86
N HIS A 111 -2.22 -6.99 4.86
CA HIS A 111 -1.67 -5.71 5.33
C HIS A 111 -1.99 -4.54 4.40
N ASP A 112 -2.24 -4.83 3.12
CA ASP A 112 -2.50 -3.82 2.09
C ASP A 112 -4.00 -3.63 1.85
N PHE A 113 -4.73 -4.74 1.75
CA PHE A 113 -6.13 -4.74 1.32
C PHE A 113 -7.09 -5.25 2.40
N GLY A 114 -8.24 -4.59 2.51
CA GLY A 114 -9.37 -4.96 3.36
C GLY A 114 -10.57 -5.50 2.60
N GLY A 115 -11.57 -6.05 3.29
CA GLY A 115 -12.57 -7.01 2.78
C GLY A 115 -13.23 -6.76 1.41
N LYS A 116 -13.43 -5.51 0.97
CA LYS A 116 -13.94 -5.19 -0.38
C LYS A 116 -12.85 -5.02 -1.44
N GLY A 117 -11.64 -5.50 -1.18
CA GLY A 117 -10.44 -5.24 -1.99
C GLY A 117 -9.97 -3.79 -1.95
N GLY A 118 -10.45 -3.01 -0.99
CA GLY A 118 -10.07 -1.61 -0.81
C GLY A 118 -8.75 -1.48 -0.05
N LEU A 119 -8.00 -0.42 -0.34
CA LEU A 119 -6.77 -0.11 0.39
C LEU A 119 -7.07 0.20 1.86
N ARG A 120 -6.26 -0.34 2.77
CA ARG A 120 -6.41 -0.05 4.20
C ARG A 120 -6.07 1.40 4.51
N SER A 121 -6.82 2.01 5.43
CA SER A 121 -6.64 3.41 5.83
C SER A 121 -5.34 3.68 6.56
N HIS A 122 -4.76 2.67 7.22
CA HIS A 122 -3.46 2.79 7.89
C HIS A 122 -2.29 2.39 6.99
N ARG A 123 -2.54 2.08 5.72
CA ARG A 123 -1.47 1.76 4.78
C ARG A 123 -0.64 3.02 4.54
N ILE A 124 0.63 2.95 4.88
CA ILE A 124 1.63 3.99 4.61
C ILE A 124 2.37 3.71 3.30
N HIS A 125 2.92 4.77 2.71
CA HIS A 125 3.73 4.71 1.50
C HIS A 125 5.06 4.03 1.79
N ARG A 126 5.51 3.18 0.86
CA ARG A 126 6.78 2.45 1.00
C ARG A 126 7.28 1.88 -0.31
N GLY A 127 8.61 1.76 -0.41
CA GLY A 127 9.29 1.08 -1.50
C GLY A 127 9.18 1.83 -2.82
N ASN A 128 8.96 1.11 -3.93
CA ASN A 128 9.01 1.72 -5.25
C ASN A 128 7.71 2.46 -5.59
N PRO A 129 7.78 3.61 -6.28
CA PRO A 129 6.60 4.29 -6.82
C PRO A 129 5.92 3.45 -7.90
N ALA A 130 4.59 3.56 -7.98
CA ALA A 130 3.82 3.13 -9.14
C ALA A 130 3.72 4.28 -10.15
N VAL A 131 4.73 4.46 -10.98
CA VAL A 131 4.69 5.46 -12.07
C VAL A 131 3.74 4.97 -13.16
N ALA A 132 2.61 5.65 -13.32
CA ALA A 132 1.60 5.37 -14.33
C ALA A 132 1.82 6.17 -15.61
N ASP A 133 2.25 7.42 -15.49
CA ASP A 133 2.62 8.28 -16.63
C ASP A 133 3.85 9.11 -16.27
N ALA A 134 5.01 8.75 -16.82
CA ALA A 134 6.26 9.45 -16.53
C ALA A 134 6.31 10.88 -17.12
N ALA A 135 5.43 11.22 -18.06
CA ALA A 135 5.36 12.54 -18.66
C ALA A 135 4.44 13.50 -17.89
N ALA A 136 3.60 12.99 -16.99
CA ALA A 136 2.70 13.82 -16.18
C ALA A 136 3.44 14.54 -15.05
N GLU A 137 2.90 15.69 -14.65
CA GLU A 137 3.46 16.50 -13.56
C GLU A 137 2.84 16.14 -12.19
N GLY A 138 3.55 16.49 -11.11
CA GLY A 138 3.03 16.39 -9.75
C GLY A 138 2.66 14.97 -9.33
N LEU A 139 1.44 14.79 -8.81
CA LEU A 139 0.93 13.49 -8.34
C LEU A 139 0.29 12.65 -9.44
N ASP A 140 -0.08 13.26 -10.56
CA ASP A 140 -0.79 12.57 -11.66
C ASP A 140 0.11 11.57 -12.40
N LYS A 141 1.43 11.68 -12.25
CA LYS A 141 2.37 10.64 -12.72
C LYS A 141 2.23 9.31 -12.01
N TYR A 142 1.63 9.28 -10.83
CA TYR A 142 1.51 8.07 -10.03
C TYR A 142 0.14 7.42 -10.21
N GLY A 143 0.13 6.09 -10.17
CA GLY A 143 -1.10 5.33 -9.98
C GLY A 143 -1.79 5.75 -8.67
N TRP A 144 -3.12 5.69 -8.65
CA TRP A 144 -3.89 6.03 -7.46
C TRP A 144 -5.07 5.11 -7.23
N MET A 145 -5.56 5.08 -5.98
CA MET A 145 -6.76 4.36 -5.58
C MET A 145 -7.53 5.12 -4.49
N PRO A 146 -8.88 5.00 -4.41
CA PRO A 146 -9.62 5.51 -3.26
C PRO A 146 -9.21 4.79 -1.96
N GLN A 147 -8.89 5.55 -0.92
CA GLN A 147 -8.60 5.04 0.42
C GLN A 147 -9.65 5.51 1.44
N GLY A 148 -10.10 4.57 2.27
CA GLY A 148 -11.04 4.83 3.35
C GLY A 148 -12.46 5.24 2.89
N LYS A 149 -13.27 5.71 3.84
CA LYS A 149 -14.70 6.03 3.61
C LYS A 149 -14.92 7.35 2.88
N ARG A 150 -13.97 8.29 2.97
CA ARG A 150 -14.05 9.64 2.40
C ARG A 150 -13.51 9.73 0.95
N LYS A 151 -13.13 8.59 0.34
CA LYS A 151 -12.60 8.51 -1.03
C LYS A 151 -11.39 9.43 -1.29
N HIS A 152 -10.53 9.63 -0.30
CA HIS A 152 -9.26 10.32 -0.54
C HIS A 152 -8.45 9.52 -1.55
N LYS A 153 -7.80 10.21 -2.50
CA LYS A 153 -6.90 9.55 -3.45
C LYS A 153 -5.60 9.22 -2.72
N TYR A 154 -5.27 7.94 -2.71
CA TYR A 154 -3.96 7.48 -2.32
C TYR A 154 -3.10 7.34 -3.57
N TYR A 155 -2.09 8.20 -3.72
CA TYR A 155 -1.13 8.14 -4.83
C TYR A 155 0.03 7.24 -4.44
N PHE A 156 0.33 6.21 -5.22
CA PHE A 156 1.36 5.22 -4.89
C PHE A 156 2.77 5.76 -5.18
N THR A 157 3.24 6.71 -4.35
CA THR A 157 4.49 7.46 -4.56
C THR A 157 5.75 6.73 -4.07
N GLY A 158 5.62 5.72 -3.21
CA GLY A 158 6.76 5.04 -2.58
C GLY A 158 7.51 5.87 -1.53
N GLU A 159 7.18 7.15 -1.35
CA GLU A 159 7.86 8.06 -0.43
C GLU A 159 7.58 7.67 1.03
N LYS A 160 8.65 7.48 1.79
CA LYS A 160 8.57 7.00 3.18
C LYS A 160 7.88 7.99 4.15
N ASP A 161 7.78 9.26 3.77
CA ASP A 161 7.27 10.37 4.59
C ASP A 161 6.19 11.20 3.86
N PHE A 162 5.41 10.60 2.97
CA PHE A 162 4.37 11.33 2.25
C PHE A 162 3.28 11.83 3.21
N GLU A 163 3.29 13.13 3.48
CA GLU A 163 2.17 13.89 4.05
C GLU A 163 1.14 14.10 2.94
N PRO A 164 -0.08 13.55 3.03
CA PRO A 164 -1.16 13.90 2.11
C PRO A 164 -1.34 15.41 2.13
N MET A 165 -1.29 16.05 0.95
CA MET A 165 -1.59 17.47 0.82
C MET A 165 -3.07 17.70 1.13
N ASP A 166 -3.43 17.84 2.40
CA ASP A 166 -4.77 18.22 2.82
C ASP A 166 -4.95 19.73 2.56
N SER A 167 -5.96 20.03 1.72
CA SER A 167 -6.56 21.34 1.46
C SER A 167 -5.66 22.40 0.79
N ILE A 168 -5.79 22.50 -0.54
CA ILE A 168 -6.07 23.84 -1.08
C ILE A 168 -7.53 24.10 -0.65
N PRO A 169 -7.81 24.96 0.35
CA PRO A 169 -9.17 25.44 0.51
C PRO A 169 -9.53 26.06 -0.83
N ASP A 170 -10.65 25.61 -1.40
CA ASP A 170 -11.30 26.28 -2.51
C ASP A 170 -11.39 27.76 -2.10
N GLN A 171 -10.50 28.59 -2.64
CA GLN A 171 -10.47 30.00 -2.31
C GLN A 171 -11.82 30.49 -2.78
N PRO A 172 -12.71 31.00 -1.91
CA PRO A 172 -13.90 31.65 -2.42
C PRO A 172 -13.39 32.80 -3.27
N VAL A 173 -13.63 32.70 -4.58
CA VAL A 173 -13.42 33.80 -5.53
C VAL A 173 -13.98 35.03 -4.84
N ARG A 174 -13.11 35.98 -4.47
CA ARG A 174 -13.56 37.28 -4.00
C ARG A 174 -14.35 37.88 -5.15
N GLN A 175 -15.66 37.72 -5.13
CA GLN A 175 -16.54 38.58 -5.89
C GLN A 175 -16.32 39.97 -5.31
N GLU A 176 -15.64 40.82 -6.09
CA GLU A 176 -15.61 42.26 -5.86
C GLU A 176 -17.06 42.74 -5.86
N HIS A 177 -17.64 42.85 -4.66
CA HIS A 177 -18.90 43.54 -4.48
C HIS A 177 -18.63 45.04 -4.54
N GLU A 178 -18.92 45.61 -5.71
CA GLU A 178 -19.16 47.04 -5.89
C GLU A 178 -20.14 47.58 -4.81
N PRO A 179 -19.93 48.80 -4.29
CA PRO A 179 -20.68 49.29 -3.15
C PRO A 179 -22.07 49.76 -3.60
N ARG A 180 -23.13 49.24 -3.00
CA ARG A 180 -24.47 49.85 -3.08
C ARG A 180 -25.14 49.94 -1.73
N GLY A 181 -25.33 51.20 -1.31
CA GLY A 181 -26.62 51.70 -0.86
C GLY A 181 -27.06 51.34 0.56
N LEU A 182 -26.78 52.24 1.49
CA LEU A 182 -27.46 52.37 2.78
C LEU A 182 -28.97 52.59 2.59
N THR A 183 -29.81 51.59 2.93
CA THR A 183 -31.18 51.72 3.49
C THR A 183 -31.56 50.33 4.05
N GLY A 184 -32.29 50.09 5.13
CA GLY A 184 -32.88 50.87 6.19
C GLY A 184 -33.27 49.88 7.31
N ASN A 185 -33.28 50.35 8.55
CA ASN A 185 -33.43 49.55 9.77
C ASN A 185 -34.75 48.77 9.85
N GLY A 186 -34.64 47.49 10.23
CA GLY A 186 -35.74 46.62 10.60
C GLY A 186 -36.33 46.94 11.97
N GLY A 187 -37.66 46.86 12.04
CA GLY A 187 -38.42 46.86 13.29
C GLY A 187 -38.35 45.51 14.02
N PRO A 188 -38.53 45.47 15.36
CA PRO A 188 -38.32 44.28 16.18
C PRO A 188 -39.61 43.50 16.42
N LYS A 189 -39.44 42.25 16.93
CA LYS A 189 -40.37 41.37 17.70
C LYS A 189 -40.41 39.96 17.08
N THR A 190 -40.38 38.84 17.79
CA THR A 190 -40.58 38.51 19.21
C THR A 190 -40.07 37.10 19.48
N THR A 191 -39.46 36.92 20.66
CA THR A 191 -39.18 35.64 21.31
C THR A 191 -40.49 35.00 21.80
N SER A 192 -40.67 33.69 21.63
CA SER A 192 -41.61 32.93 22.46
C SER A 192 -41.08 31.54 22.79
N LYS A 193 -40.81 31.35 24.08
CA LYS A 193 -40.47 30.09 24.74
C LYS A 193 -41.68 29.16 24.70
N ARG A 194 -41.50 27.88 24.35
CA ARG A 194 -42.43 26.82 24.75
C ARG A 194 -41.76 25.90 25.78
N LYS A 195 -42.41 25.85 26.94
CA LYS A 195 -42.17 24.98 28.08
C LYS A 195 -42.99 23.70 27.89
N ARG A 196 -42.41 22.58 28.30
CA ARG A 196 -42.97 21.22 28.31
C ARG A 196 -44.35 21.12 29.00
N GLN A 197 -45.22 20.30 28.44
CA GLN A 197 -45.79 19.11 29.06
C GLN A 197 -46.27 18.15 27.97
#